data_AF-A0A2D4H680-F1
#
_entry.id   AF-A0A2D4H680-F1
#
_cell.length_a   1.000
_cell.length_b   1.000
_cell.length_c   1.000
_cell.angle_alpha   90.00
_cell.angle_beta   90.00
_cell.angle_gamma   90.00
#
_symmetry.space_group_name_H-M   'P 1'
#
loop_
_entity.id
_entity.type
_entity.pdbx_description
1 polymer ?
#
loop_
_entity_poly.entity_id
_entity_poly.type
_entity_poly.pdbx_seq_one_letter_code
_entity_poly.pdbx_strand_id
1 'polypeptide(L)'
;SVEYSLCIYRMLFIELILNQKKVLLVTIYAPNVNQKEFYTRLHHKIIETVYTNVCIVGDYNTVSDKDKDYKSSKKNKKKRRLFPSSFNNMVRELNLKDVWRELYPTKKQYTFFLIPIKPGTE
;
A
#
# COMPACT_ATOMS: atom_id res chain seq x y z
N SER A 1 -14.22 -19.36 1.41
CA SER A 1 -14.33 -19.61 -0.05
C SER A 1 -14.02 -18.32 -0.79
N VAL A 2 -13.48 -18.40 -2.01
CA VAL A 2 -13.41 -17.26 -2.94
C VAL A 2 -14.70 -17.25 -3.73
N GLU A 3 -15.40 -16.12 -3.76
CA GLU A 3 -16.68 -16.00 -4.46
C GLU A 3 -16.54 -15.29 -5.80
N TYR A 4 -15.65 -14.29 -5.87
CA TYR A 4 -15.43 -13.50 -7.08
C TYR A 4 -14.02 -12.89 -7.08
N SER A 5 -13.50 -12.65 -8.29
CA SER A 5 -12.20 -12.01 -8.50
C SER A 5 -12.23 -11.08 -9.72
N LEU A 6 -11.78 -9.84 -9.56
CA LEU A 6 -11.69 -8.84 -10.63
C LEU A 6 -10.28 -8.24 -10.69
N CYS A 7 -9.61 -8.45 -11.83
CA CYS A 7 -8.29 -7.88 -12.11
C CYS A 7 -8.42 -6.63 -12.98
N ILE A 8 -7.91 -5.49 -12.51
CA ILE A 8 -7.88 -4.23 -13.24
C ILE A 8 -6.47 -3.65 -13.13
N TYR A 9 -5.68 -3.78 -14.20
CA TYR A 9 -4.29 -3.31 -14.28
C TYR A 9 -3.38 -3.86 -13.17
N ARG A 10 -3.24 -3.09 -12.08
CA ARG A 10 -2.32 -3.28 -10.96
C ARG A 10 -3.08 -3.51 -9.65
N MET A 11 -4.35 -3.90 -9.75
CA MET A 11 -5.26 -4.11 -8.63
C MET A 11 -6.03 -5.41 -8.89
N LEU A 12 -6.13 -6.25 -7.87
CA LEU A 12 -6.95 -7.46 -7.88
C LEU A 12 -7.85 -7.43 -6.66
N PHE A 13 -9.16 -7.47 -6.90
CA PHE A 13 -10.19 -7.48 -5.87
C PHE A 13 -10.68 -8.92 -5.73
N ILE A 14 -10.64 -9.44 -4.51
CA ILE A 14 -11.05 -10.81 -4.19
C ILE A 14 -12.08 -10.75 -3.08
N GLU A 15 -13.25 -11.30 -3.34
CA GLU A 15 -14.31 -11.44 -2.35
C GLU A 15 -14.15 -12.76 -1.61
N LEU A 16 -14.01 -12.67 -0.29
CA LEU A 16 -13.73 -13.79 0.60
C LEU A 16 -14.77 -13.87 1.71
N ILE A 17 -15.11 -15.09 2.11
CA ILE A 17 -15.78 -15.34 3.39
C ILE A 17 -14.77 -15.93 4.37
N LEU A 18 -14.53 -15.20 5.46
CA LEU A 18 -13.68 -15.59 6.58
C LEU A 18 -14.50 -15.56 7.86
N ASN A 19 -14.62 -16.69 8.56
CA ASN A 19 -15.40 -16.79 9.81
C ASN A 19 -16.81 -16.19 9.67
N GLN A 20 -17.53 -16.55 8.61
CA GLN A 20 -18.87 -16.05 8.25
C GLN A 20 -18.95 -14.53 7.99
N LYS A 21 -17.82 -13.82 7.91
CA LYS A 21 -17.75 -12.41 7.52
C LYS A 21 -17.29 -12.28 6.08
N LYS A 22 -18.02 -11.47 5.32
CA LYS A 22 -17.62 -11.02 3.99
C LYS A 22 -16.46 -10.03 4.11
N VAL A 23 -15.36 -10.33 3.44
CA VAL A 23 -14.12 -9.54 3.43
C VAL A 23 -13.70 -9.30 1.99
N LEU A 24 -13.37 -8.06 1.67
CA LEU A 24 -12.76 -7.70 0.40
C LEU A 24 -11.24 -7.64 0.59
N LEU A 25 -10.52 -8.59 -0.03
CA LEU A 25 -9.07 -8.55 -0.14
C LEU A 25 -8.68 -7.86 -1.44
N VAL A 26 -7.97 -6.74 -1.32
CA VAL A 26 -7.48 -5.96 -2.46
C VAL A 26 -5.97 -6.07 -2.52
N THR A 27 -5.44 -6.72 -3.54
CA THR A 27 -4.00 -6.77 -3.78
C THR A 27 -3.60 -5.68 -4.77
N ILE A 28 -2.53 -4.93 -4.49
CA ILE A 28 -2.10 -3.80 -5.31
C ILE A 28 -0.61 -3.83 -5.67
N TYR A 29 -0.28 -3.25 -6.82
CA TYR A 29 1.08 -2.89 -7.23
C TYR A 29 1.13 -1.42 -7.65
N ALA A 30 1.19 -0.51 -6.68
CA ALA A 30 1.11 0.93 -6.92
C ALA A 30 2.28 1.41 -7.80
N PRO A 31 2.07 2.38 -8.70
CA PRO A 31 3.13 2.92 -9.53
C PRO A 31 4.09 3.83 -8.75
N ASN A 32 5.33 3.97 -9.24
CA ASN A 32 6.31 4.93 -8.71
C ASN A 32 5.96 6.40 -9.06
N VAL A 33 5.21 6.60 -10.14
CA VAL A 33 4.73 7.89 -10.64
C VAL A 33 3.19 7.88 -10.70
N ASN A 34 2.55 9.05 -10.73
CA ASN A 34 1.08 9.18 -10.81
C ASN A 34 0.29 8.46 -9.71
N GLN A 35 0.88 8.33 -8.51
CA GLN A 35 0.23 7.70 -7.36
C GLN A 35 -1.08 8.36 -6.95
N LYS A 36 -1.22 9.69 -7.14
CA LYS A 36 -2.43 10.41 -6.76
C LYS A 36 -3.65 9.82 -7.44
N GLU A 37 -3.59 9.70 -8.76
CA GLU A 37 -4.66 9.14 -9.61
C GLU A 37 -4.90 7.66 -9.30
N PHE A 38 -3.83 6.88 -9.11
CA PHE A 38 -3.92 5.48 -8.74
C PHE A 38 -4.74 5.28 -7.45
N TYR A 39 -4.42 6.00 -6.38
CA TYR A 39 -5.14 5.88 -5.11
C TYR A 39 -6.56 6.46 -5.16
N THR A 40 -6.80 7.51 -5.94
CA THR A 40 -8.18 8.00 -6.19
C THR A 40 -9.02 6.92 -6.86
N ARG A 41 -8.50 6.24 -7.88
CA ARG A 41 -9.22 5.17 -8.56
C ARG A 41 -9.41 3.93 -7.68
N LEU A 42 -8.39 3.54 -6.92
CA LEU A 42 -8.48 2.46 -5.94
C LEU A 42 -9.60 2.73 -4.93
N HIS A 43 -9.64 3.95 -4.39
CA HIS A 43 -10.64 4.36 -3.43
C HIS A 43 -12.07 4.27 -3.98
N HIS A 44 -12.32 4.83 -5.16
CA HIS A 44 -13.63 4.74 -5.81
C HIS A 44 -14.05 3.28 -6.04
N LYS A 45 -13.14 2.44 -6.52
CA LYS A 45 -13.44 1.01 -6.76
C LYS A 45 -13.79 0.26 -5.48
N ILE A 46 -13.11 0.55 -4.36
CA ILE A 46 -13.46 -0.06 -3.07
C ILE A 46 -14.85 0.38 -2.63
N ILE A 47 -15.17 1.68 -2.71
CA ILE A 47 -16.49 2.21 -2.32
C ILE A 47 -17.62 1.56 -3.15
N GLU A 48 -17.42 1.38 -4.46
CA GLU A 48 -18.39 0.73 -5.35
C GLU A 48 -18.75 -0.70 -4.91
N THR A 49 -17.83 -1.41 -4.23
CA THR A 49 -18.10 -2.78 -3.78
C THR A 49 -19.04 -2.85 -2.57
N VAL A 50 -19.28 -1.74 -1.87
CA VAL A 50 -20.06 -1.65 -0.62
C VAL A 50 -19.58 -2.56 0.54
N TYR A 51 -18.36 -3.09 0.48
CA TYR A 51 -17.77 -3.91 1.55
C TYR A 51 -17.31 -3.04 2.74
N THR A 52 -17.64 -3.49 3.95
CA THR A 52 -17.18 -2.84 5.19
C THR A 52 -15.86 -3.41 5.71
N ASN A 53 -15.62 -4.71 5.54
CA ASN A 53 -14.36 -5.35 5.93
C ASN A 53 -13.41 -5.37 4.73
N VAL A 54 -12.48 -4.42 4.68
CA VAL A 54 -11.51 -4.29 3.58
C VAL A 54 -10.10 -4.55 4.10
N CYS A 55 -9.35 -5.39 3.38
CA CYS A 55 -7.93 -5.62 3.61
C CYS A 55 -7.18 -5.28 2.33
N ILE A 56 -6.23 -4.35 2.40
CA ILE A 56 -5.39 -3.98 1.27
C ILE A 56 -3.98 -4.50 1.51
N VAL A 57 -3.42 -5.22 0.54
CA VAL A 57 -2.08 -5.80 0.61
C VAL A 57 -1.32 -5.56 -0.69
N GLY A 58 0.00 -5.63 -0.63
CA GLY A 58 0.86 -5.56 -1.81
C GLY A 58 1.92 -4.47 -1.70
N ASP A 59 2.40 -4.01 -2.85
CA ASP A 59 3.45 -3.00 -2.93
C ASP A 59 2.86 -1.61 -3.15
N TYR A 60 3.00 -0.77 -2.14
CA TYR A 60 2.54 0.63 -2.16
C TYR A 60 3.54 1.56 -2.84
N ASN A 61 4.76 1.09 -3.16
CA ASN A 61 5.86 1.85 -3.75
C ASN A 61 6.17 3.18 -3.04
N THR A 62 5.84 3.28 -1.76
CA THR A 62 5.85 4.51 -0.97
C THR A 62 6.24 4.24 0.47
N VAL A 63 6.68 5.28 1.17
CA VAL A 63 7.11 5.22 2.57
C VAL A 63 6.03 5.92 3.42
N SER A 64 5.61 5.29 4.52
CA SER A 64 4.70 5.90 5.51
C SER A 64 5.43 6.91 6.41
N ASP A 65 6.54 6.49 7.02
CA ASP A 65 7.34 7.30 7.94
C ASP A 65 8.83 7.33 7.52
N LYS A 66 9.40 8.52 7.30
CA LYS A 66 10.78 8.66 6.79
C LYS A 66 11.87 8.16 7.76
N ASP A 67 11.54 8.02 9.03
CA ASP A 67 12.49 7.64 10.08
C ASP A 67 12.37 6.17 10.48
N LYS A 68 11.17 5.60 10.36
CA LYS A 68 10.90 4.19 10.65
C LYS A 68 10.94 3.31 9.41
N ASP A 69 10.39 3.78 8.29
CA ASP A 69 10.17 3.01 7.06
C ASP A 69 11.22 3.26 5.97
N TYR A 70 12.15 4.19 6.19
CA TYR A 70 13.16 4.52 5.17
C TYR A 70 14.57 4.71 5.73
N LYS A 71 15.53 3.97 5.16
CA LYS A 71 16.95 4.08 5.46
C LYS A 71 17.70 4.65 4.26
N SER A 72 18.17 5.89 4.38
CA SER A 72 19.00 6.56 3.38
C SER A 72 19.78 7.71 4.01
N SER A 73 20.62 8.39 3.23
CA SER A 73 21.31 9.60 3.67
C SER A 73 20.32 10.70 4.08
N LYS A 74 20.72 11.61 4.97
CA LYS A 74 19.87 12.73 5.43
C LYS A 74 19.30 13.55 4.27
N LYS A 75 20.11 13.79 3.23
CA LYS A 75 19.71 14.52 2.01
C LYS A 75 18.60 13.78 1.24
N ASN A 76 18.74 12.46 1.07
CA ASN A 76 17.77 11.64 0.36
C ASN A 76 16.47 11.44 1.16
N LYS A 77 16.55 11.32 2.49
CA LYS A 77 15.37 11.29 3.35
C LYS A 77 14.50 12.54 3.18
N LYS A 78 15.10 13.74 3.16
CA LYS A 78 14.35 14.99 2.95
C LYS A 78 13.56 14.96 1.64
N LYS A 79 14.17 14.47 0.56
CA LYS A 79 13.55 14.37 -0.78
C LYS A 79 12.58 13.20 -0.94
N ARG A 80 12.55 12.23 -0.02
CA ARG A 80 11.67 11.06 -0.15
C ARG A 80 10.21 11.50 -0.12
N ARG A 81 9.44 11.07 -1.11
CA ARG A 81 8.00 11.27 -1.18
C ARG A 81 7.31 10.32 -0.19
N LEU A 82 6.36 10.87 0.55
CA LEU A 82 5.42 10.12 1.36
C LEU A 82 4.15 9.88 0.55
N PHE A 83 3.17 9.21 1.16
CA PHE A 83 1.86 9.01 0.56
C PHE A 83 1.21 10.33 0.13
N PRO A 84 0.56 10.37 -1.06
CA PRO A 84 -0.20 11.52 -1.51
C PRO A 84 -1.46 11.71 -0.66
N SER A 85 -2.05 12.91 -0.69
CA SER A 85 -3.29 13.21 0.02
C SER A 85 -4.45 12.28 -0.36
N SER A 86 -4.53 11.81 -1.62
CA SER A 86 -5.56 10.85 -2.03
C SER A 86 -5.48 9.52 -1.28
N PHE A 87 -4.27 9.05 -0.95
CA PHE A 87 -4.09 7.87 -0.11
C PHE A 87 -4.54 8.14 1.33
N ASN A 88 -4.13 9.27 1.92
CA ASN A 88 -4.48 9.61 3.29
C ASN A 88 -6.00 9.79 3.47
N ASN A 89 -6.68 10.36 2.47
CA ASN A 89 -8.13 10.49 2.47
C ASN A 89 -8.80 9.12 2.40
N MET A 90 -8.37 8.25 1.48
CA MET A 90 -8.86 6.88 1.38
C MET A 90 -8.70 6.12 2.70
N VAL A 91 -7.52 6.18 3.33
CA VAL A 91 -7.27 5.53 4.62
C VAL A 91 -8.21 6.04 5.71
N ARG A 92 -8.45 7.36 5.75
CA ARG A 92 -9.34 7.98 6.74
C ARG A 92 -10.80 7.58 6.51
N GLU A 93 -11.29 7.69 5.27
CA GLU A 93 -12.68 7.42 4.91
C GLU A 93 -13.04 5.94 5.07
N LEU A 94 -12.12 5.04 4.71
CA LEU A 94 -12.28 3.59 4.88
C LEU A 94 -11.89 3.11 6.29
N ASN A 95 -11.49 4.00 7.20
CA ASN A 95 -11.02 3.68 8.55
C ASN A 95 -9.95 2.57 8.58
N LEU A 96 -8.99 2.62 7.64
CA LEU A 96 -7.93 1.63 7.50
C LEU A 96 -6.82 1.86 8.52
N LYS A 97 -6.19 0.77 8.94
CA LYS A 97 -5.03 0.78 9.82
C LYS A 97 -3.88 0.01 9.21
N ASP A 98 -2.66 0.51 9.40
CA ASP A 98 -1.45 -0.22 9.08
C ASP A 98 -1.18 -1.27 10.19
N VAL A 99 -1.57 -2.51 9.91
CA VAL A 99 -1.44 -3.64 10.85
C VAL A 99 0.01 -3.84 11.31
N TRP A 100 0.99 -3.64 10.43
CA TRP A 100 2.39 -3.79 10.79
C TRP A 100 2.84 -2.74 11.80
N ARG A 101 2.38 -1.50 11.65
CA ARG A 101 2.72 -0.39 12.55
C ARG A 101 1.94 -0.43 13.86
N GLU A 102 0.73 -0.97 13.87
CA GLU A 102 -0.03 -1.26 15.10
C GLU A 102 0.70 -2.31 15.97
N LEU A 103 1.18 -3.39 15.36
CA LEU A 103 1.87 -4.47 16.08
C LEU A 103 3.31 -4.11 16.46
N TYR A 104 4.00 -3.32 15.63
CA TYR A 104 5.42 -2.96 15.84
C TYR A 104 5.67 -1.45 15.68
N PRO A 105 5.25 -0.62 16.65
CA PRO A 105 5.23 0.84 16.50
C PRO A 105 6.62 1.50 16.36
N THR A 106 7.66 0.87 16.91
CA THR A 106 9.03 1.40 16.95
C THR A 106 10.03 0.59 16.12
N LYS A 107 9.65 -0.61 15.67
CA LYS A 107 10.56 -1.53 14.97
C LYS A 107 10.86 -1.01 13.57
N LYS A 108 12.17 -0.91 13.26
CA LYS A 108 12.69 -0.57 11.95
C LYS A 108 12.97 -1.84 11.17
N GLN A 109 12.14 -2.13 10.17
CA GLN A 109 12.27 -3.27 9.27
C GLN A 109 11.90 -2.80 7.87
N TYR A 110 12.61 -3.30 6.86
CA TYR A 110 12.48 -2.86 5.48
C TYR A 110 12.18 -4.07 4.59
N THR A 111 11.36 -3.86 3.55
CA THR A 111 10.91 -4.91 2.62
C THR A 111 11.59 -4.82 1.25
N PHE A 112 12.30 -3.73 0.96
CA PHE A 112 12.96 -3.50 -0.31
C PHE A 112 14.40 -3.00 -0.09
N PHE A 113 15.33 -3.56 -0.86
CA PHE A 113 16.74 -3.21 -0.84
C PHE A 113 17.20 -2.95 -2.28
N LEU A 114 17.86 -1.81 -2.50
CA LEU A 114 18.52 -1.54 -3.77
C LEU A 114 19.73 -2.47 -3.90
N ILE A 115 19.90 -3.10 -5.06
CA ILE A 115 21.11 -3.82 -5.39
C ILE A 115 22.24 -2.76 -5.50
N PRO A 116 23.33 -2.88 -4.74
CA PRO A 116 24.46 -1.97 -4.90
C PRO A 116 25.04 -2.16 -6.29
N ILE A 117 24.99 -1.10 -7.10
CA ILE A 117 25.73 -1.05 -8.36
C ILE A 117 27.21 -1.07 -7.97
N LYS A 118 27.93 -2.15 -8.31
CA LYS A 118 29.39 -2.15 -8.19
C LYS A 118 29.91 -1.12 -9.20
N PRO A 119 30.62 -0.07 -8.77
CA PRO A 119 31.35 0.77 -9.73
C PRO A 119 32.45 -0.10 -10.36
N GLY A 120 32.41 -0.30 -11.68
CA GLY A 120 33.52 -0.91 -12.43
C GLY A 120 33.28 -2.29 -13.06
N THR A 121 32.11 -2.58 -13.62
CA THR A 121 32.05 -3.52 -14.75
C THR A 121 31.84 -2.72 -16.01
N GLU A 122 32.97 -2.38 -16.65
CA GLU A 122 33.06 -2.01 -18.05
C GLU A 122 32.49 -3.11 -18.95
#